data_AF-A0A924P6N8-F1
#
_entry.id   AF-A0A924P6N8-F1
#
_cell.length_a   1.000
_cell.length_b   1.000
_cell.length_c   1.000
_cell.angle_alpha   90.00
_cell.angle_beta   90.00
_cell.angle_gamma   90.00
#
_symmetry.space_group_name_H-M   'P 1'
#
loop_
_entity.id
_entity.type
_entity.pdbx_description
1 polymer ?
#
loop_
_entity_poly.entity_id
_entity_poly.type
_entity_poly.pdbx_seq_one_letter_code
_entity_poly.pdbx_strand_id
1 'polypeptide(L)'
;MIIKPNLTKPIVFIAMFALVFSSCSKKDSSTTPPVVDPCAGKTITITATPTSASACAGGSVVASAAGSTSFTYKLNSTGTYQPSGTFTSVLAGTYTLFAKDGAGCEKSVSVTVQIAAVAGPLFSEVKSLLAARCQSCHNNSIANGGMNWQVECNIIANKTRIKVRAVDEGTMPPGGTLSQSDKDKITNWITAGGGYGN
;
A
#
# COMPACT_ATOMS: atom_id res chain seq x y z
N MET A 1 -58.13 50.76 1.57
CA MET A 1 -59.45 50.46 0.96
C MET A 1 -59.33 50.59 -0.54
N ILE A 2 -59.00 49.51 -1.25
CA ILE A 2 -59.35 49.27 -2.66
C ILE A 2 -59.57 47.76 -2.82
N ILE A 3 -60.65 47.43 -3.51
CA ILE A 3 -61.34 46.13 -3.59
C ILE A 3 -60.99 45.44 -4.93
N LYS A 4 -60.68 44.12 -4.88
CA LYS A 4 -60.94 42.97 -5.81
C LYS A 4 -60.84 43.17 -7.36
N PRO A 5 -60.41 42.16 -8.17
CA PRO A 5 -61.18 40.92 -8.30
C PRO A 5 -60.44 39.59 -8.58
N ASN A 6 -61.24 38.56 -8.32
CA ASN A 6 -61.04 37.13 -8.39
C ASN A 6 -61.13 36.65 -9.85
N LEU A 7 -60.12 35.92 -10.34
CA LEU A 7 -60.10 35.38 -11.70
C LEU A 7 -60.31 33.86 -11.65
N THR A 8 -61.53 33.44 -11.97
CA THR A 8 -61.93 32.05 -12.19
C THR A 8 -61.25 31.49 -13.45
N LYS A 9 -60.49 30.39 -13.31
CA LYS A 9 -59.94 29.61 -14.43
C LYS A 9 -60.90 28.49 -14.83
N PRO A 10 -61.08 28.20 -16.14
CA PRO A 10 -61.95 27.12 -16.61
C PRO A 10 -61.29 25.75 -16.44
N ILE A 11 -62.09 24.77 -16.03
CA ILE A 11 -61.73 23.35 -15.92
C ILE A 11 -61.78 22.74 -17.33
N VAL A 12 -60.63 22.34 -17.87
CA VAL A 12 -60.53 21.56 -19.11
C VAL A 12 -60.51 20.07 -18.72
N PHE A 13 -61.58 19.35 -19.04
CA PHE A 13 -61.66 17.90 -18.92
C PHE A 13 -60.84 17.24 -20.02
N ILE A 14 -59.70 16.63 -19.67
CA ILE A 14 -58.92 15.78 -20.57
C ILE A 14 -59.30 14.32 -20.28
N ALA A 15 -60.02 13.68 -21.20
CA ALA A 15 -60.32 12.26 -21.16
C ALA A 15 -59.04 11.47 -21.48
N MET A 16 -58.47 10.81 -20.46
CA MET A 16 -57.26 9.99 -20.61
C MET A 16 -57.67 8.58 -21.06
N PHE A 17 -57.36 8.26 -22.32
CA PHE A 17 -57.56 6.97 -22.96
C PHE A 17 -56.69 5.90 -22.26
N ALA A 18 -57.32 4.92 -21.61
CA ALA A 18 -56.60 3.82 -20.95
C ALA A 18 -56.01 2.88 -22.02
N LEU A 19 -54.72 3.05 -22.32
CA LEU A 19 -53.94 2.06 -23.07
C LEU A 19 -53.70 0.85 -22.17
N VAL A 20 -54.43 -0.22 -22.44
CA VAL A 20 -54.22 -1.53 -21.83
C VAL A 20 -52.90 -2.09 -22.36
N PHE A 21 -51.81 -1.89 -21.62
CA PHE A 21 -50.57 -2.61 -21.87
C PHE A 21 -50.77 -4.07 -21.46
N SER A 22 -51.09 -4.93 -22.43
CA SER A 22 -51.00 -6.38 -22.27
C SER A 22 -49.53 -6.73 -22.08
N SER A 23 -49.12 -6.82 -20.81
CA SER A 23 -47.78 -7.25 -20.44
C SER A 23 -47.65 -8.75 -20.70
N CYS A 24 -46.99 -9.11 -21.80
CA CYS A 24 -46.52 -10.47 -22.01
C CYS A 24 -45.49 -10.78 -20.92
N SER A 25 -45.90 -11.53 -19.90
CA SER A 25 -44.98 -12.19 -18.96
C SER A 25 -44.20 -13.24 -19.72
N LYS A 26 -43.10 -12.85 -20.38
CA LYS A 26 -42.05 -13.82 -20.66
C LYS A 26 -41.61 -14.31 -19.29
N LYS A 27 -41.98 -15.54 -18.94
CA LYS A 27 -41.24 -16.30 -17.94
C LYS A 27 -39.85 -16.46 -18.55
N ASP A 28 -38.96 -15.52 -18.24
CA ASP A 28 -37.53 -15.73 -18.43
C ASP A 28 -37.17 -16.84 -17.44
N SER A 29 -37.35 -18.07 -17.91
CA SER A 29 -36.79 -19.26 -17.29
C SER A 29 -35.28 -19.10 -17.47
N SER A 30 -34.66 -18.37 -16.55
CA SER A 30 -33.22 -18.23 -16.46
C SER A 30 -32.68 -19.63 -16.22
N THR A 31 -32.29 -20.30 -17.30
CA THR A 31 -31.68 -21.62 -17.31
C THR A 31 -30.20 -21.56 -16.96
N THR A 32 -29.75 -20.50 -16.27
CA THR A 32 -28.39 -20.46 -15.74
C THR A 32 -28.24 -21.62 -14.76
N PRO A 33 -27.30 -22.56 -15.01
CA PRO A 33 -27.01 -23.63 -14.08
C PRO A 33 -26.71 -23.03 -12.69
N PRO A 34 -27.04 -23.72 -11.59
CA PRO A 34 -26.66 -23.26 -10.26
C PRO A 34 -25.17 -22.96 -10.25
N VAL A 35 -24.77 -21.77 -9.80
CA VAL A 35 -23.37 -21.44 -9.58
C VAL A 35 -22.87 -22.41 -8.52
N VAL A 36 -22.12 -23.43 -8.94
CA VAL A 36 -21.51 -24.39 -8.02
C VAL A 36 -20.42 -23.66 -7.25
N ASP A 37 -20.48 -23.70 -5.92
CA ASP A 37 -19.40 -23.19 -5.08
C ASP A 37 -18.14 -24.03 -5.35
N PRO A 38 -17.07 -23.47 -5.94
CA PRO A 38 -15.87 -24.23 -6.24
C PRO A 38 -15.19 -24.77 -4.97
N CYS A 39 -15.51 -24.21 -3.79
CA CYS A 39 -15.01 -24.64 -2.49
C CYS A 39 -15.86 -25.70 -1.79
N ALA A 40 -17.00 -26.12 -2.36
CA ALA A 40 -17.88 -27.08 -1.72
C ALA A 40 -17.13 -28.40 -1.41
N GLY A 41 -17.16 -28.84 -0.14
CA GLY A 41 -16.53 -30.07 0.32
C GLY A 41 -14.99 -30.07 0.38
N LYS A 42 -14.32 -28.96 0.03
CA LYS A 42 -12.86 -28.85 0.08
C LYS A 42 -12.40 -28.28 1.42
N THR A 43 -11.47 -28.99 2.07
CA THR A 43 -10.75 -28.46 3.24
C THR A 43 -9.37 -28.02 2.78
N ILE A 44 -9.24 -26.74 2.43
CA ILE A 44 -7.95 -26.14 2.05
C ILE A 44 -7.30 -25.50 3.25
N THR A 45 -6.07 -25.91 3.55
CA THR A 45 -5.23 -25.31 4.60
C THR A 45 -4.16 -24.48 3.95
N ILE A 46 -3.96 -23.24 4.43
CA ILE A 46 -2.91 -22.33 3.98
C ILE A 46 -1.90 -22.13 5.10
N THR A 47 -0.63 -22.34 4.81
CA THR A 47 0.48 -21.97 5.69
C THR A 47 1.18 -20.76 5.07
N ALA A 48 1.41 -19.72 5.88
CA ALA A 48 2.16 -18.55 5.49
C ALA A 48 3.28 -18.30 6.50
N THR A 49 4.51 -18.29 6.03
CA THR A 49 5.71 -18.11 6.86
C THR A 49 6.38 -16.79 6.48
N PRO A 50 6.20 -15.72 7.27
CA PRO A 50 6.88 -14.46 7.05
C PRO A 50 8.32 -14.49 7.59
N THR A 51 9.20 -13.70 6.97
CA THR A 51 10.43 -13.23 7.60
C THR A 51 10.25 -11.78 8.05
N SER A 52 11.02 -11.36 9.06
CA SER A 52 10.99 -9.95 9.47
C SER A 52 11.51 -9.05 8.34
N ALA A 53 10.81 -7.95 8.10
CA ALA A 53 11.18 -6.95 7.12
C ALA A 53 12.29 -6.05 7.62
N SER A 54 13.34 -5.87 6.82
CA SER A 54 14.17 -4.68 6.98
C SER A 54 13.37 -3.44 6.59
N ALA A 55 13.64 -2.29 7.22
CA ALA A 55 12.93 -1.04 6.93
C ALA A 55 12.95 -0.66 5.44
N CYS A 56 13.95 -1.13 4.68
CA CYS A 56 14.21 -0.66 3.32
C CYS A 56 14.30 -1.70 2.22
N ALA A 57 14.54 -2.97 2.53
CA ALA A 57 14.46 -4.06 1.56
C ALA A 57 13.19 -4.91 1.76
N GLY A 58 12.39 -4.62 2.80
CA GLY A 58 11.31 -5.51 3.20
C GLY A 58 11.82 -6.84 3.73
N GLY A 59 10.91 -7.80 3.85
CA GLY A 59 11.14 -9.19 4.16
C GLY A 59 10.55 -10.07 3.07
N SER A 60 10.09 -11.25 3.44
CA SER A 60 9.46 -12.20 2.53
C SER A 60 8.29 -12.90 3.19
N VAL A 61 7.39 -13.44 2.38
CA VAL A 61 6.34 -14.36 2.79
C VAL A 61 6.44 -15.58 1.89
N VAL A 62 6.58 -16.76 2.50
CA VAL A 62 6.51 -18.05 1.79
C VAL A 62 5.20 -18.72 2.14
N ALA A 63 4.42 -19.04 1.12
CA ALA A 63 3.12 -19.66 1.24
C ALA A 63 3.10 -21.07 0.68
N SER A 64 2.32 -21.93 1.33
CA SER A 64 1.94 -23.23 0.80
C SER A 64 0.48 -23.50 1.12
N ALA A 65 -0.19 -24.24 0.24
CA ALA A 65 -1.56 -24.70 0.44
C ALA A 65 -1.66 -26.21 0.21
N ALA A 66 -2.56 -26.85 0.94
CA ALA A 66 -2.84 -28.28 0.87
C ALA A 66 -4.35 -28.55 0.84
N GLY A 67 -4.76 -29.78 0.50
CA GLY A 67 -6.17 -30.19 0.47
C GLY A 67 -6.86 -30.10 -0.90
N SER A 68 -6.10 -29.78 -1.96
CA SER A 68 -6.54 -29.83 -3.37
C SER A 68 -5.33 -29.99 -4.30
N THR A 69 -5.55 -29.97 -5.62
CA THR A 69 -4.49 -30.09 -6.65
C THR A 69 -4.20 -28.73 -7.29
N SER A 70 -2.91 -28.41 -7.40
CA SER A 70 -2.37 -27.19 -8.05
C SER A 70 -2.88 -25.89 -7.43
N PHE A 71 -1.98 -25.10 -6.87
CA PHE A 71 -2.33 -23.81 -6.26
C PHE A 71 -1.63 -22.65 -6.95
N THR A 72 -2.35 -21.55 -7.03
CA THR A 72 -1.79 -20.23 -7.33
C THR A 72 -2.00 -19.32 -6.12
N TYR A 73 -1.12 -18.36 -5.93
CA TYR A 73 -1.09 -17.49 -4.76
C TYR A 73 -1.11 -16.03 -5.18
N LYS A 74 -1.77 -15.18 -4.38
CA LYS A 74 -1.61 -13.72 -4.48
C LYS A 74 -1.52 -13.13 -3.08
N LEU A 75 -0.84 -12.00 -2.97
CA LEU A 75 -0.77 -11.22 -1.75
C LEU A 75 -1.66 -9.99 -1.89
N ASN A 76 -2.55 -9.78 -0.91
CA ASN A 76 -3.64 -8.82 -0.91
C ASN A 76 -4.67 -9.04 -2.03
N SER A 77 -5.84 -8.42 -1.87
CA SER A 77 -6.96 -8.57 -2.81
C SER A 77 -6.65 -8.04 -4.21
N THR A 78 -5.78 -7.04 -4.31
CA THR A 78 -5.34 -6.39 -5.56
C THR A 78 -4.14 -7.06 -6.23
N GLY A 79 -3.54 -8.08 -5.59
CA GLY A 79 -2.37 -8.79 -6.14
C GLY A 79 -2.72 -9.70 -7.32
N THR A 80 -1.70 -10.01 -8.12
CA THR A 80 -1.82 -10.97 -9.24
C THR A 80 -1.54 -12.39 -8.75
N TYR A 81 -2.30 -13.35 -9.27
CA TYR A 81 -2.05 -14.76 -9.03
C TYR A 81 -0.78 -15.24 -9.72
N GLN A 82 0.09 -15.91 -8.96
CA GLN A 82 1.31 -16.53 -9.45
C GLN A 82 1.43 -17.99 -8.97
N PRO A 83 2.11 -18.88 -9.70
CA PRO A 83 2.30 -20.26 -9.27
C PRO A 83 3.19 -20.39 -8.02
N SER A 84 4.17 -19.50 -7.87
CA SER A 84 5.08 -19.49 -6.73
C SER A 84 4.39 -18.92 -5.48
N GLY A 85 4.50 -19.62 -4.35
CA GLY A 85 4.07 -19.11 -3.06
C GLY A 85 5.03 -18.10 -2.42
N THR A 86 6.12 -17.72 -3.10
CA THR A 86 7.14 -16.83 -2.55
C THR A 86 6.90 -15.39 -2.97
N PHE A 87 6.76 -14.50 -1.98
CA PHE A 87 6.69 -13.06 -2.13
C PHE A 87 7.91 -12.43 -1.46
N THR A 88 8.66 -11.61 -2.21
CA THR A 88 9.86 -10.91 -1.72
C THR A 88 9.60 -9.41 -1.60
N SER A 89 10.49 -8.71 -0.88
CA SER A 89 10.40 -7.27 -0.66
C SER A 89 9.09 -6.82 -0.01
N VAL A 90 8.53 -7.67 0.85
CA VAL A 90 7.27 -7.41 1.55
C VAL A 90 7.58 -6.51 2.75
N LEU A 91 7.09 -5.27 2.75
CA LEU A 91 7.32 -4.35 3.86
C LEU A 91 6.66 -4.84 5.15
N ALA A 92 7.04 -4.24 6.28
CA ALA A 92 6.37 -4.52 7.55
C ALA A 92 4.89 -4.11 7.46
N GLY A 93 3.99 -4.99 7.90
CA GLY A 93 2.55 -4.80 7.76
C GLY A 93 1.76 -6.09 7.89
N THR A 94 0.43 -5.96 7.88
CA THR A 94 -0.48 -7.10 7.82
C THR A 94 -1.02 -7.26 6.41
N TYR A 95 -0.91 -8.47 5.89
CA TYR A 95 -1.30 -8.84 4.54
C TYR A 95 -2.36 -9.94 4.58
N THR A 96 -3.16 -10.01 3.52
CA THR A 96 -4.06 -11.16 3.30
C THR A 96 -3.46 -12.01 2.18
N LEU A 97 -3.09 -13.24 2.51
CA LEU A 97 -2.58 -14.18 1.53
C LEU A 97 -3.73 -15.04 1.00
N PHE A 98 -3.86 -15.13 -0.31
CA PHE A 98 -4.88 -15.95 -0.97
C PHE A 98 -4.22 -17.13 -1.66
N ALA A 99 -4.84 -18.31 -1.55
CA ALA A 99 -4.52 -19.49 -2.33
C ALA A 99 -5.75 -19.91 -3.13
N LYS A 100 -5.56 -20.16 -4.43
CA LYS A 100 -6.62 -20.58 -5.34
C LYS A 100 -6.22 -21.86 -6.04
N ASP A 101 -7.06 -22.88 -5.93
CA ASP A 101 -6.84 -24.17 -6.60
C ASP A 101 -7.25 -24.14 -8.08
N GLY A 102 -6.98 -25.24 -8.80
CA GLY A 102 -7.33 -25.36 -10.22
C GLY A 102 -8.84 -25.36 -10.51
N ALA A 103 -9.69 -25.63 -9.52
CA ALA A 103 -11.16 -25.57 -9.64
C ALA A 103 -11.72 -24.17 -9.36
N GLY A 104 -10.87 -23.22 -8.99
CA GLY A 104 -11.27 -21.85 -8.65
C GLY A 104 -11.67 -21.65 -7.19
N CYS A 105 -11.47 -22.65 -6.32
CA CYS A 105 -11.69 -22.45 -4.89
C CYS A 105 -10.61 -21.56 -4.31
N GLU A 106 -11.01 -20.38 -3.84
CA GLU A 106 -10.14 -19.39 -3.21
C GLU A 106 -10.35 -19.40 -1.69
N LYS A 107 -9.25 -19.54 -0.93
CA LYS A 107 -9.21 -19.33 0.52
C LYS A 107 -8.13 -18.31 0.86
N SER A 108 -8.21 -17.73 2.05
CA SER A 108 -7.22 -16.76 2.51
C SER A 108 -6.86 -16.92 3.98
N VAL A 109 -5.68 -16.41 4.33
CA VAL A 109 -5.18 -16.30 5.70
C VAL A 109 -4.52 -14.93 5.90
N SER A 110 -4.60 -14.39 7.11
CA SER A 110 -3.84 -13.19 7.47
C SER A 110 -2.41 -13.56 7.82
N VAL A 111 -1.45 -12.75 7.36
CA VAL A 111 -0.03 -12.89 7.70
C VAL A 111 0.55 -11.53 8.07
N THR A 112 1.29 -11.47 9.17
CA THR A 112 1.94 -10.24 9.63
C THR A 112 3.44 -10.33 9.43
N VAL A 113 3.99 -9.39 8.66
CA VAL A 113 5.41 -9.18 8.49
C VAL A 113 5.84 -8.14 9.52
N GLN A 114 6.67 -8.56 10.49
CA GLN A 114 7.20 -7.68 11.54
C GLN A 114 8.39 -6.89 11.01
N ILE A 115 8.64 -5.69 11.54
CA ILE A 115 9.90 -5.01 11.26
C ILE A 115 11.02 -5.67 12.06
N ALA A 116 12.15 -5.94 11.40
CA ALA A 116 13.28 -6.68 11.99
C ALA A 116 14.07 -5.85 13.01
N ALA A 117 13.95 -4.52 12.99
CA ALA A 117 14.69 -3.64 13.87
C ALA A 117 13.90 -2.36 14.17
N VAL A 118 14.08 -1.83 15.38
CA VAL A 118 13.83 -0.42 15.68
C VAL A 118 15.02 0.38 15.11
N ALA A 119 14.81 1.64 14.75
CA ALA A 119 15.90 2.53 14.35
C ALA A 119 17.01 2.49 15.42
N GLY A 120 18.24 2.19 14.99
CA GLY A 120 19.40 2.22 15.88
C GLY A 120 19.70 3.63 16.35
N PRO A 121 20.47 3.78 17.45
CA PRO A 121 20.76 5.09 18.02
C PRO A 121 21.51 6.00 17.03
N LEU A 122 22.49 5.46 16.29
CA LEU A 122 23.28 6.27 15.35
C LEU A 122 22.43 6.72 14.15
N PHE A 123 21.59 5.84 13.62
CA PHE A 123 20.65 6.20 12.57
C PHE A 123 19.65 7.27 13.04
N SER A 124 19.18 7.17 14.28
CA SER A 124 18.24 8.15 14.88
C SER A 124 18.88 9.53 15.01
N GLU A 125 20.16 9.61 15.37
CA GLU A 125 20.93 10.86 15.40
C GLU A 125 21.08 11.47 14.01
N VAL A 126 21.43 10.65 13.00
CA VAL A 126 21.53 11.11 11.61
C VAL A 126 20.18 11.57 11.07
N LYS A 127 19.09 10.84 11.33
CA LYS A 127 17.74 11.24 10.93
C LYS A 127 17.36 12.58 11.52
N SER A 128 17.64 12.80 12.81
CA SER A 128 17.37 14.06 13.50
C SER A 128 18.21 15.21 12.93
N LEU A 129 19.48 14.95 12.61
CA LEU A 129 20.36 15.91 11.95
C LEU A 129 19.83 16.33 10.58
N LEU A 130 19.46 15.36 9.73
CA LEU A 130 18.94 15.63 8.38
C LEU A 130 17.61 16.39 8.43
N ALA A 131 16.75 16.09 9.41
CA ALA A 131 15.54 16.86 9.66
C ALA A 131 15.86 18.33 10.00
N ALA A 132 16.83 18.56 10.90
CA ALA A 132 17.18 19.90 11.36
C ALA A 132 17.92 20.75 10.33
N ARG A 133 18.78 20.15 9.50
CA ARG A 133 19.73 20.88 8.65
C ARG A 133 19.46 20.77 7.15
N CYS A 134 18.75 19.74 6.72
CA CYS A 134 18.63 19.41 5.30
C CYS A 134 17.18 19.40 4.79
N GLN A 135 16.19 19.24 5.68
CA GLN A 135 14.80 19.05 5.29
C GLN A 135 14.18 20.25 4.57
N SER A 136 14.61 21.48 4.84
CA SER A 136 14.06 22.66 4.15
C SER A 136 14.27 22.60 2.62
N CYS A 137 15.35 21.97 2.14
CA CYS A 137 15.63 21.79 0.71
C CYS A 137 15.39 20.35 0.21
N HIS A 138 15.43 19.35 1.10
CA HIS A 138 15.33 17.94 0.75
C HIS A 138 14.04 17.28 1.26
N ASN A 139 12.90 17.78 0.77
CA ASN A 139 11.55 17.39 1.21
C ASN A 139 10.59 17.06 0.05
N ASN A 140 11.11 16.72 -1.15
CA ASN A 140 10.37 16.43 -2.40
C ASN A 140 9.26 17.41 -2.84
N SER A 141 9.08 18.57 -2.18
CA SER A 141 8.08 19.57 -2.54
C SER A 141 8.68 20.81 -3.21
N ILE A 142 9.99 21.04 -3.03
CA ILE A 142 10.72 22.16 -3.64
C ILE A 142 11.76 21.55 -4.57
N ALA A 143 11.61 21.76 -5.87
CA ALA A 143 12.52 21.26 -6.89
C ALA A 143 13.88 21.96 -6.78
N ASN A 144 14.73 21.50 -5.86
CA ASN A 144 16.18 21.73 -5.83
C ASN A 144 16.82 20.70 -4.88
N GLY A 145 17.19 19.54 -5.42
CA GLY A 145 17.97 18.54 -4.68
C GLY A 145 17.53 17.08 -4.83
N GLY A 146 16.38 16.82 -5.48
CA GLY A 146 15.93 15.49 -5.93
C GLY A 146 15.70 14.42 -4.84
N MET A 147 15.93 14.75 -3.58
CA MET A 147 15.94 13.80 -2.47
C MET A 147 14.95 14.22 -1.39
N ASN A 148 14.27 13.23 -0.79
CA ASN A 148 13.48 13.42 0.43
C ASN A 148 14.13 12.65 1.58
N TRP A 149 14.71 13.35 2.54
CA TRP A 149 15.35 12.73 3.72
C TRP A 149 14.38 12.35 4.83
N GLN A 150 13.09 12.67 4.72
CA GLN A 150 12.08 12.16 5.65
C GLN A 150 11.82 10.66 5.44
N VAL A 151 12.13 10.15 4.24
CA VAL A 151 12.06 8.74 3.91
C VAL A 151 13.38 8.08 4.33
N GLU A 152 13.33 7.25 5.36
CA GLU A 152 14.50 6.59 5.97
C GLU A 152 15.33 5.80 4.95
N CYS A 153 14.66 5.17 3.99
CA CYS A 153 15.33 4.40 2.94
C CYS A 153 16.07 5.26 1.94
N ASN A 154 15.65 6.51 1.74
CA ASN A 154 16.45 7.45 0.96
C ASN A 154 17.74 7.79 1.71
N ILE A 155 17.70 7.96 3.04
CA ILE A 155 18.90 8.21 3.85
C ILE A 155 19.87 7.04 3.69
N ILE A 156 19.41 5.81 3.91
CA ILE A 156 20.25 4.60 3.87
C ILE A 156 20.83 4.38 2.46
N ALA A 157 19.99 4.46 1.42
CA ALA A 157 20.42 4.28 0.04
C ALA A 157 21.43 5.34 -0.42
N ASN A 158 21.45 6.51 0.21
CA ASN A 158 22.29 7.64 -0.18
C ASN A 158 23.33 8.02 0.86
N LYS A 159 23.63 7.14 1.83
CA LYS A 159 24.58 7.42 2.91
C LYS A 159 25.94 7.93 2.41
N THR A 160 26.47 7.33 1.34
CA THR A 160 27.75 7.76 0.75
C THR A 160 27.65 9.15 0.14
N ARG A 161 26.55 9.46 -0.56
CA ARG A 161 26.31 10.80 -1.11
C ARG A 161 26.16 11.84 0.00
N ILE A 162 25.47 11.50 1.09
CA ILE A 162 25.33 12.37 2.26
C ILE A 162 26.72 12.66 2.86
N LYS A 163 27.54 11.62 3.08
CA LYS A 163 28.90 11.79 3.61
C LYS A 163 29.77 12.67 2.72
N VAL A 164 29.84 12.37 1.43
CA VAL A 164 30.69 13.13 0.50
C VAL A 164 30.30 14.60 0.51
N ARG A 165 29.00 14.92 0.40
CA ARG A 165 28.56 16.31 0.26
C ARG A 165 28.56 17.10 1.57
N ALA A 166 28.16 16.48 2.67
CA ALA A 166 27.97 17.17 3.95
C ALA A 166 29.18 17.08 4.89
N VAL A 167 30.02 16.05 4.72
CA VAL A 167 31.19 15.79 5.57
C VAL A 167 32.48 16.09 4.82
N ASP A 168 32.72 15.39 3.71
CA ASP A 168 34.03 15.37 3.05
C ASP A 168 34.30 16.66 2.25
N GLU A 169 33.36 17.03 1.37
CA GLU A 169 33.42 18.28 0.60
C GLU A 169 32.90 19.48 1.40
N GLY A 170 32.00 19.24 2.36
CA GLY A 170 31.33 20.31 3.11
C GLY A 170 30.50 21.26 2.22
N THR A 171 30.10 20.85 1.02
CA THR A 171 29.32 21.65 0.07
C THR A 171 27.84 21.76 0.44
N MET A 172 27.39 20.96 1.42
CA MET A 172 26.03 20.97 1.94
C MET A 172 26.01 21.12 3.46
N PRO A 173 25.07 21.93 4.02
CA PRO A 173 24.06 22.73 3.32
C PRO A 173 24.62 24.00 2.64
N PRO A 174 23.93 24.58 1.62
CA PRO A 174 24.34 25.85 1.02
C PRO A 174 24.28 26.97 2.06
N GLY A 175 25.35 27.77 2.18
CA GLY A 175 25.44 28.87 3.15
C GLY A 175 26.22 28.57 4.43
N GLY A 176 26.75 27.36 4.59
CA GLY A 176 27.69 27.04 5.67
C GLY A 176 27.92 25.54 5.84
N THR A 177 29.11 25.15 6.29
CA THR A 177 29.41 23.73 6.56
C THR A 177 28.76 23.25 7.86
N LEU A 178 28.46 21.95 7.96
CA LEU A 178 28.01 21.35 9.21
C LEU A 178 29.05 21.53 10.32
N SER A 179 28.58 21.65 11.58
CA SER A 179 29.45 21.60 12.75
C SER A 179 30.22 20.27 12.81
N GLN A 180 31.37 20.25 13.47
CA GLN A 180 32.15 19.00 13.59
C GLN A 180 31.32 17.90 14.28
N SER A 181 30.58 18.23 15.34
CA SER A 181 29.68 17.29 16.02
C SER A 181 28.58 16.72 15.11
N ASP A 182 28.09 17.50 14.14
CA ASP A 182 27.09 17.02 13.19
C ASP A 182 27.73 16.13 12.12
N LYS A 183 28.95 16.45 11.68
CA LYS A 183 29.74 15.58 10.80
C LYS A 183 30.05 14.24 11.46
N ASP A 184 30.35 14.24 12.75
CA ASP A 184 30.66 13.03 13.52
C ASP A 184 29.47 12.07 13.59
N LYS A 185 28.23 12.56 13.72
CA LYS A 185 27.03 11.71 13.67
C LYS A 185 26.95 10.91 12.36
N ILE A 186 27.18 11.58 11.23
CA ILE A 186 27.16 10.94 9.90
C ILE A 186 28.29 9.92 9.78
N THR A 187 29.51 10.30 10.17
CA THR A 187 30.69 9.42 10.08
C THR A 187 30.56 8.22 11.00
N ASN A 188 30.13 8.39 12.25
CA ASN A 188 29.96 7.32 13.22
C ASN A 188 28.90 6.30 12.76
N TRP A 189 27.75 6.78 12.29
CA TRP A 189 26.73 5.91 11.71
C TRP A 189 27.24 5.11 10.52
N ILE A 190 28.00 5.73 9.61
CA ILE A 190 28.56 5.05 8.42
C ILE A 190 29.64 4.05 8.82
N THR A 191 30.52 4.39 9.77
CA THR A 191 31.55 3.49 10.29
C THR A 191 30.92 2.28 10.99
N ALA A 192 29.78 2.43 11.65
CA ALA A 192 29.00 1.34 12.21
C ALA A 192 28.26 0.50 11.15
N GLY A 193 28.40 0.82 9.85
CA GLY A 193 27.81 0.08 8.73
C GLY A 193 26.73 0.86 7.97
N GLY A 194 26.21 1.96 8.53
CA GLY A 194 25.32 2.89 7.84
C GLY A 194 23.98 2.30 7.40
N GLY A 195 23.45 1.35 8.16
CA GLY A 195 22.12 0.77 8.02
C GLY A 195 21.14 1.26 9.09
N TYR A 196 19.86 0.90 8.93
CA TYR A 196 18.75 1.32 9.79
C TYR A 196 18.93 0.96 11.28
N GLY A 197 19.46 -0.24 11.55
CA GLY A 197 19.59 -0.77 12.92
C GLY A 197 20.86 -0.36 13.66
N ASN A 198 21.70 0.51 13.08
CA ASN A 198 22.93 1.00 13.73
C ASN A 198 22.67 2.29 14.49
#